data_AF-A0A0A5FXU8-F1
#
_entry.id   AF-A0A0A5FXU8-F1
#
_cell.length_a   1.000
_cell.length_b   1.000
_cell.length_c   1.000
_cell.angle_alpha   90.00
_cell.angle_beta   90.00
_cell.angle_gamma   90.00
#
_symmetry.space_group_name_H-M   'P 1'
#
loop_
_entity.id
_entity.type
_entity.pdbx_description
1 polymer ?
#
loop_
_entity_poly.entity_id
_entity_poly.type
_entity_poly.pdbx_seq_one_letter_code
_entity_poly.pdbx_strand_id
1 'polypeptide(L)' 'MKNELKDFNYQLFHLMKWSEEMKDAYQRLSEGEKEMVNKYAPFSENPETLNNEITKWYDQVHKHTD' A
#
# COMPACT_ATOMS: atom_id res chain seq x y z
N MET A 1 -17.84 21.24 -7.11
CA MET A 1 -17.21 19.95 -6.77
C MET A 1 -16.59 19.35 -8.03
N LYS A 2 -15.51 19.94 -8.53
CA LYS A 2 -14.64 19.28 -9.50
C LYS A 2 -13.37 18.94 -8.75
N ASN A 3 -13.09 17.64 -8.73
CA ASN A 3 -11.80 16.99 -8.53
C ASN A 3 -11.26 16.61 -7.16
N GLU A 4 -11.75 17.04 -5.99
CA GLU A 4 -11.12 16.59 -4.72
C GLU A 4 -11.08 15.05 -4.56
N LEU A 5 -12.16 14.35 -4.94
CA LEU A 5 -12.17 12.88 -4.95
C LEU A 5 -11.28 12.29 -6.04
N LYS A 6 -11.18 12.94 -7.21
CA LYS A 6 -10.29 12.49 -8.30
C LYS A 6 -8.82 12.70 -7.95
N ASP A 7 -8.51 13.81 -7.29
CA ASP A 7 -7.18 14.14 -6.77
C ASP A 7 -6.82 13.17 -5.65
N PHE A 8 -7.76 12.84 -4.76
CA PHE A 8 -7.55 11.79 -3.76
C PHE A 8 -7.32 10.42 -4.40
N ASN A 9 -8.12 10.01 -5.40
CA ASN A 9 -7.92 8.76 -6.11
C ASN A 9 -6.55 8.71 -6.82
N TYR A 10 -6.08 9.84 -7.34
CA TYR A 10 -4.74 9.97 -7.90
C TYR A 10 -3.64 9.80 -6.84
N GLN A 11 -3.80 10.38 -5.65
CA GLN A 11 -2.86 10.14 -4.54
C GLN A 11 -2.91 8.68 -4.07
N LEU A 12 -4.09 8.08 -4.03
CA LEU A 12 -4.28 6.68 -3.65
C LEU A 12 -3.63 5.72 -4.65
N PHE A 13 -3.66 6.04 -5.94
CA PHE A 13 -2.91 5.31 -6.96
C PHE A 13 -1.40 5.33 -6.70
N HIS A 14 -0.84 6.48 -6.30
CA HIS A 14 0.58 6.58 -5.95
C HIS A 14 0.92 5.82 -4.68
N LEU A 15 0.06 5.89 -3.67
CA LEU A 15 0.20 5.08 -2.46
C LEU A 15 0.20 3.58 -2.79
N MET A 16 -0.67 3.13 -3.68
CA MET A 16 -0.69 1.75 -4.16
C MET A 16 0.65 1.36 -4.82
N LYS A 17 1.18 2.20 -5.72
CA LYS A 17 2.50 1.96 -6.33
C LYS A 17 3.64 1.88 -5.32
N TRP A 18 3.70 2.82 -4.37
CA TRP A 18 4.71 2.78 -3.32
C TRP A 18 4.58 1.56 -2.42
N SER A 19 3.34 1.13 -2.14
CA SER A 19 3.12 -0.10 -1.37
C SER A 19 3.60 -1.35 -2.14
N GLU A 20 3.53 -1.34 -3.47
CA GLU A 20 4.06 -2.41 -4.32
C GLU A 20 5.59 -2.44 -4.27
N GLU A 21 6.26 -1.28 -4.40
CA GLU A 21 7.71 -1.17 -4.26
C GLU A 21 8.19 -1.63 -2.87
N MET A 22 7.45 -1.27 -1.81
CA MET A 22 7.71 -1.69 -0.43
C MET A 22 7.54 -3.20 -0.23
N LYS A 23 6.48 -3.80 -0.80
CA LYS A 23 6.30 -5.26 -0.81
C LYS A 23 7.47 -5.95 -1.49
N ASP A 24 7.86 -5.48 -2.67
CA ASP A 24 8.95 -6.08 -3.43
C ASP A 24 10.30 -5.96 -2.71
N ALA A 25 10.55 -4.84 -2.02
CA ALA A 25 11.72 -4.67 -1.17
C ALA A 25 11.70 -5.63 0.03
N TYR A 26 10.56 -5.75 0.70
CA TYR A 26 10.37 -6.68 1.82
C TYR A 26 10.56 -8.15 1.42
N GLN A 27 10.09 -8.54 0.22
CA GLN A 27 10.22 -9.91 -0.28
C GLN A 27 11.68 -10.33 -0.56
N ARG A 28 12.56 -9.37 -0.81
CA ARG A 28 14.00 -9.61 -1.00
C ARG A 28 14.77 -9.78 0.30
N LEU A 29 14.17 -9.45 1.44
CA LEU A 29 14.80 -9.58 2.75
C LEU A 29 14.91 -11.05 3.16
N SER A 30 15.94 -11.36 3.94
CA SER A 30 16.03 -12.61 4.67
C SER A 30 14.96 -12.67 5.79
N GLU A 31 14.66 -13.86 6.28
CA GLU A 31 13.65 -14.04 7.34
C GLU A 31 13.98 -13.23 8.62
N GLY A 32 15.25 -13.17 9.02
CA GLY A 32 15.66 -12.36 10.18
C GLY A 32 15.51 -10.84 9.97
N GLU A 33 15.71 -10.36 8.74
CA GLU A 33 15.45 -8.97 8.40
C GLU A 33 13.95 -8.66 8.34
N LYS A 34 13.13 -9.59 7.84
CA LYS A 34 11.66 -9.48 7.87
C LYS A 34 11.15 -9.41 9.31
N GLU A 35 11.66 -10.25 10.21
CA GLU A 35 11.34 -10.19 11.64
C GLU A 35 11.67 -8.82 12.24
N MET A 36 12.83 -8.24 11.89
CA MET A 36 13.22 -6.91 12.34
C MET A 36 12.25 -5.84 11.84
N VAL A 37 11.90 -5.85 10.55
CA VAL A 37 10.92 -4.91 9.96
C VAL A 37 9.58 -5.03 10.67
N ASN A 38 9.07 -6.25 10.85
CA ASN A 38 7.78 -6.48 11.49
C ASN A 38 7.78 -6.08 12.98
N LYS A 39 8.89 -6.31 13.69
CA LYS A 39 9.04 -5.96 15.10
C LYS A 39 8.93 -4.45 15.37
N TYR A 40 9.41 -3.63 14.43
CA TYR A 40 9.42 -2.17 14.56
C TYR A 40 8.37 -1.46 13.71
N ALA A 41 7.50 -2.21 13.03
CA ALA A 41 6.37 -1.64 12.31
C ALA A 41 5.41 -0.93 13.29
N PRO A 42 4.91 0.27 12.97
CA PRO A 42 3.95 0.98 13.82
C PRO A 42 2.51 0.44 13.67
N PHE A 43 2.34 -0.60 12.86
CA PHE A 43 1.08 -1.27 12.53
C PHE A 43 1.27 -2.80 12.59
N SER A 44 0.17 -3.54 12.69
CA SER A 44 0.17 -5.01 12.81
C SER A 44 0.53 -5.71 11.50
N GLU A 45 0.30 -5.04 10.38
CA GLU A 45 0.42 -5.60 9.05
C GLU A 45 1.87 -5.53 8.55
N ASN A 46 2.33 -6.59 7.90
CA ASN A 46 3.59 -6.55 7.18
C ASN A 46 3.40 -5.87 5.79
N PRO A 47 4.49 -5.52 5.09
CA PRO A 47 4.39 -4.86 3.78
C PRO A 47 3.58 -5.64 2.71
N GLU A 48 3.53 -6.97 2.78
CA GLU A 48 2.70 -7.77 1.85
C GLU A 48 1.20 -7.60 2.14
N THR A 49 0.82 -7.67 3.41
CA THR A 49 -0.57 -7.45 3.84
C THR A 49 -1.02 -6.02 3.53
N LEU A 50 -0.17 -5.03 3.82
CA LEU A 50 -0.46 -3.62 3.49
C LEU A 50 -0.67 -3.38 2.00
N ASN A 51 0.20 -3.93 1.14
CA ASN A 51 0.03 -3.78 -0.31
C ASN A 51 -1.31 -4.36 -0.77
N ASN A 52 -1.71 -5.53 -0.26
CA ASN A 52 -3.00 -6.14 -0.58
C ASN A 52 -4.19 -5.28 -0.16
N GLU A 53 -4.14 -4.69 1.04
CA GLU A 53 -5.21 -3.82 1.55
C GLU A 53 -5.29 -2.49 0.80
N ILE A 54 -4.15 -1.86 0.52
CA ILE A 54 -4.08 -0.60 -0.24
C ILE A 54 -4.55 -0.82 -1.69
N THR A 55 -4.17 -1.94 -2.31
CA THR A 55 -4.62 -2.28 -3.67
C THR A 55 -6.13 -2.46 -3.71
N LYS A 56 -6.70 -3.20 -2.74
CA LYS A 56 -8.16 -3.33 -2.61
C LYS A 56 -8.82 -1.97 -2.41
N TRP A 57 -8.24 -1.10 -1.59
CA TRP A 57 -8.79 0.24 -1.35
C TRP A 57 -8.79 1.08 -2.63
N TYR A 58 -7.67 1.10 -3.36
CA TYR A 58 -7.56 1.77 -4.65
C TYR A 58 -8.62 1.26 -5.64
N ASP A 59 -8.72 -0.07 -5.83
CA ASP A 59 -9.69 -0.67 -6.74
C ASP A 59 -11.14 -0.27 -6.40
N GLN A 60 -11.48 -0.20 -5.12
CA GLN A 60 -12.82 0.19 -4.69
C GLN A 60 -13.09 1.67 -4.97
N VAL A 61 -12.15 2.57 -4.66
CA VAL A 61 -12.33 4.01 -4.89
C VAL A 61 -12.35 4.33 -6.39
N HIS A 62 -11.44 3.74 -7.16
CA HIS A 62 -11.32 3.95 -8.60
C HIS A 62 -12.60 3.58 -9.35
N LYS A 63 -13.22 2.42 -9.03
CA LYS A 63 -14.51 1.98 -9.60
C LYS A 63 -15.67 2.97 -9.41
N HIS A 64 -15.59 3.83 -8.40
CA HIS A 64 -16.64 4.80 -8.08
C HIS A 64 -16.25 6.24 -8.46
N THR A 65 -15.07 6.44 -9.06
CA THR A 65 -14.51 7.75 -9.41
C THR A 65 -14.29 7.95 -10.92
N ASP A 66 -14.26 6.86 -11.68
CA ASP A 66 -14.20 6.84 -13.14
C ASP A 66 -15.56 7.10 -13.82
#